data_AF-A0A654E0R2-F1
#
_entry.id   AF-A0A654E0R2-F1
#
_cell.length_a   1.000
_cell.length_b   1.000
_cell.length_c   1.000
_cell.angle_alpha   90.00
_cell.angle_beta   90.00
_cell.angle_gamma   90.00
#
_symmetry.space_group_name_H-M   'P 1'
#
loop_
_entity.id
_entity.type
_entity.pdbx_description
1 polymer ?
#
loop_
_entity_poly.entity_id
_entity_poly.type
_entity_poly.pdbx_seq_one_letter_code
_entity_poly.pdbx_strand_id
1 'polypeptide(L)'
;MEYVQKQMVSDIEDIYWPLTGRQLLGIVLACLLLFFILSGFLLQAIDPTAGVLDLGTLSVLLFGILAGLAAIYCCFWLQEMLWQPFKFFRQEFSLHFNQLTSWQQCIIYFSVFFLSLFSFLAVLAMLL
;
A
#
# COMPACT_ATOMS: atom_id res chain seq x y z
N MET A 1 -13.87 24.74 35.08
CA MET A 1 -12.81 24.99 34.08
C MET A 1 -11.87 23.80 33.93
N GLU A 2 -11.48 23.11 35.01
CA GLU A 2 -10.59 21.92 34.93
C GLU A 2 -11.13 20.76 34.06
N TYR A 3 -12.45 20.56 34.03
CA TYR A 3 -13.07 19.49 33.23
C TYR A 3 -12.89 19.68 31.71
N VAL A 4 -13.01 20.93 31.25
CA VAL A 4 -12.83 21.28 29.82
C VAL A 4 -11.37 21.12 29.41
N GLN A 5 -10.44 21.44 30.33
CA GLN A 5 -9.01 21.32 30.08
C GLN A 5 -8.57 19.85 30.00
N LYS A 6 -9.14 18.99 30.86
CA LYS A 6 -8.88 17.54 30.86
C LYS A 6 -9.45 16.86 29.62
N GLN A 7 -10.60 17.34 29.13
CA GLN A 7 -11.22 16.84 27.90
C GLN A 7 -10.44 17.28 26.65
N MET A 8 -9.97 18.53 26.60
CA MET A 8 -9.07 18.99 25.52
C MET A 8 -7.75 18.20 25.47
N VAL A 9 -7.16 17.86 26.62
CA VAL A 9 -5.93 17.06 26.65
C VAL A 9 -6.18 15.63 26.18
N SER A 10 -7.32 15.03 26.54
CA SER A 10 -7.76 13.72 26.03
C SER A 10 -7.98 13.72 24.51
N ASP A 11 -8.65 14.74 23.97
CA ASP A 11 -8.91 14.86 22.53
C ASP A 11 -7.61 15.05 21.71
N ILE A 12 -6.59 15.71 22.29
CA ILE A 12 -5.28 15.88 21.67
C ILE A 12 -4.47 14.55 21.68
N GLU A 13 -4.66 13.73 22.71
CA GLU A 13 -3.98 12.44 22.87
C GLU A 13 -4.58 11.35 21.95
N ASP A 14 -5.89 11.41 21.68
CA ASP A 14 -6.57 10.53 20.70
C ASP A 14 -6.19 10.85 19.24
N ILE A 15 -5.78 12.09 18.92
CA ILE A 15 -5.18 12.45 17.62
C ILE A 15 -3.84 11.74 17.40
N TYR A 16 -3.15 11.36 18.48
CA TYR A 16 -1.88 10.62 18.45
C TYR A 16 -2.06 9.09 18.40
N TRP A 17 -3.28 8.59 18.13
CA TRP A 17 -3.49 7.16 17.89
C TRP A 17 -2.56 6.69 16.77
N PRO A 18 -1.87 5.54 16.93
CA PRO A 18 -0.90 5.10 15.94
C PRO A 18 -1.60 4.96 14.60
N LEU A 19 -1.16 5.76 13.63
CA LEU A 19 -1.56 5.61 12.24
C LEU A 19 -1.40 4.13 11.90
N THR A 20 -2.52 3.45 11.67
CA THR A 20 -2.47 2.02 11.34
C THR A 20 -1.61 1.92 10.08
N GLY A 21 -0.67 0.97 9.98
CA GLY A 21 0.29 0.90 8.86
C GLY A 21 -0.37 0.96 7.46
N ARG A 22 -1.64 0.57 7.37
CA ARG A 22 -2.49 0.71 6.17
C ARG A 22 -2.84 2.16 5.82
N GLN A 23 -3.16 3.00 6.80
CA GLN A 23 -3.42 4.42 6.61
C GLN A 23 -2.14 5.15 6.22
N LEU A 24 -1.00 4.79 6.84
CA LEU A 24 0.31 5.33 6.46
C LEU A 24 0.65 4.98 5.00
N LEU A 25 0.42 3.71 4.59
CA LEU A 25 0.56 3.30 3.19
C LEU A 25 -0.33 4.11 2.25
N GLY A 26 -1.59 4.34 2.61
CA GLY A 26 -2.51 5.16 1.83
C GLY A 26 -2.06 6.62 1.70
N ILE A 27 -1.56 7.22 2.77
CA ILE A 27 -1.01 8.59 2.78
C ILE A 27 0.24 8.69 1.90
N VAL A 28 1.15 7.72 2.02
CA VAL A 28 2.34 7.64 1.16
C VAL A 28 1.93 7.54 -0.32
N LEU A 29 0.92 6.73 -0.63
CA LEU A 29 0.38 6.58 -1.99
C LEU A 29 -0.18 7.91 -2.53
N ALA A 30 -0.96 8.62 -1.72
CA ALA A 30 -1.54 9.90 -2.07
C ALA A 30 -0.46 10.98 -2.30
N CYS A 31 0.55 11.05 -1.41
CA CYS A 31 1.70 11.94 -1.59
C CYS A 31 2.47 11.62 -2.86
N LEU A 32 2.71 10.34 -3.15
CA LEU A 32 3.44 9.92 -4.34
C LEU A 32 2.67 10.26 -5.63
N LEU A 33 1.34 10.19 -5.60
CA LEU A 33 0.46 10.54 -6.71
C LEU A 33 0.46 12.04 -6.97
N LEU A 34 0.41 12.83 -5.90
CA LEU A 34 0.52 14.29 -5.99
C LEU A 34 1.89 14.69 -6.53
N PHE A 35 2.97 14.03 -6.08
CA PHE A 35 4.31 14.23 -6.60
C PHE A 35 4.44 13.82 -8.08
N PHE A 36 3.82 12.73 -8.49
CA PHE A 36 3.78 12.30 -9.89
C PHE A 36 3.10 13.34 -10.79
N ILE A 37 1.93 13.85 -10.40
CA ILE A 37 1.20 14.89 -11.16
C ILE A 37 2.03 16.18 -11.27
N LEU A 38 2.68 16.58 -10.17
CA LEU A 38 3.48 17.81 -10.14
C LEU A 38 4.91 17.64 -10.70
N SER A 39 5.36 16.41 -10.95
CA SER A 39 6.75 16.11 -11.32
C SER A 39 7.22 16.91 -12.54
N GLY A 40 6.36 17.06 -13.56
CA GLY A 40 6.71 17.82 -14.74
C GLY A 40 6.84 19.32 -14.52
N PHE A 41 5.98 19.89 -13.66
CA PHE A 41 6.06 21.30 -13.28
C PHE A 41 7.29 21.56 -12.40
N LEU A 42 7.60 20.66 -11.46
CA LEU A 42 8.80 20.76 -10.63
C LEU A 42 10.08 20.68 -11.46
N LEU A 43 10.15 19.79 -12.45
CA LEU A 43 11.32 19.66 -13.31
C LEU A 43 11.55 20.93 -14.14
N GLN A 44 10.49 21.47 -14.76
CA GLN A 44 10.57 22.71 -15.54
C GLN A 44 10.87 23.96 -14.68
N ALA A 45 10.49 23.95 -13.40
CA ALA A 45 10.81 25.03 -12.48
C ALA A 45 12.29 25.05 -12.06
N ILE A 46 12.95 23.89 -12.00
CA ILE A 46 14.37 23.75 -11.64
C ILE A 46 15.25 23.95 -12.87
N ASP A 47 14.87 23.36 -14.00
CA ASP A 47 15.58 23.50 -15.27
C ASP A 47 14.56 23.75 -16.40
N PRO A 48 14.41 25.00 -16.87
CA PRO A 48 13.49 25.34 -17.95
C PRO A 48 13.91 24.74 -19.30
N THR A 49 15.13 24.21 -19.40
CA THR A 49 15.67 23.53 -20.59
C THR A 49 15.47 22.01 -20.55
N ALA A 50 14.92 21.46 -19.46
CA ALA A 50 14.65 20.03 -19.33
C ALA A 50 13.79 19.52 -20.50
N GLY A 51 14.33 18.54 -21.23
CA GLY A 51 13.68 17.99 -22.41
C GLY A 51 12.48 17.11 -22.05
N VAL A 52 11.56 16.94 -23.00
CA VAL A 52 10.38 16.04 -22.86
C VAL A 52 10.81 14.59 -22.54
N LEU A 53 12.02 14.18 -22.96
CA LEU A 53 12.58 12.86 -22.68
C LEU A 53 12.94 12.65 -21.20
N ASP A 54 13.48 13.68 -20.54
CA ASP A 54 13.88 13.61 -19.12
C ASP A 54 12.65 13.60 -18.21
N LEU A 55 11.64 14.41 -18.55
CA LEU A 55 10.30 14.36 -17.94
C LEU A 55 9.64 12.98 -18.11
N GLY A 56 9.71 12.40 -19.32
CA GLY A 56 9.14 11.09 -19.61
C GLY A 56 9.80 9.98 -18.80
N THR A 57 11.13 10.01 -18.68
CA THR A 57 11.87 8.97 -17.95
C THR A 57 11.59 9.00 -16.44
N LEU A 58 11.57 10.20 -15.84
CA LEU A 58 11.30 10.35 -14.41
C LEU A 58 9.85 10.00 -14.05
N SER A 59 8.90 10.36 -14.92
CA SER A 59 7.49 10.03 -14.75
C SER A 59 7.24 8.52 -14.86
N VAL A 60 7.84 7.82 -15.83
CA VAL A 60 7.73 6.35 -15.93
C VAL A 60 8.27 5.66 -14.67
N LEU A 61 9.40 6.12 -14.13
CA LEU A 61 9.97 5.57 -12.89
C LEU A 61 9.03 5.78 -11.70
N LEU A 62 8.52 7.00 -11.52
CA LEU A 62 7.56 7.32 -10.46
C LEU A 62 6.25 6.53 -10.61
N PHE A 63 5.74 6.39 -11.84
CA PHE A 63 4.55 5.62 -12.15
C PHE A 63 4.73 4.14 -11.78
N GLY A 64 5.90 3.55 -12.07
CA GLY A 64 6.20 2.17 -11.69
C GLY A 64 6.18 1.94 -10.18
N ILE A 65 6.77 2.86 -9.41
CA ILE A 65 6.74 2.80 -7.93
C ILE A 65 5.29 2.94 -7.43
N LEU A 66 4.52 3.83 -8.03
CA LEU A 66 3.14 4.11 -7.67
C LEU A 66 2.23 2.92 -7.96
N ALA A 67 2.38 2.31 -9.14
CA ALA A 67 1.67 1.09 -9.53
C ALA A 67 2.04 -0.09 -8.61
N GLY A 68 3.32 -0.24 -8.25
CA GLY A 68 3.78 -1.27 -7.30
C GLY A 68 3.17 -1.09 -5.91
N LEU A 69 3.21 0.13 -5.36
CA LEU A 69 2.58 0.42 -4.07
C LEU A 69 1.06 0.23 -4.11
N ALA A 70 0.40 0.62 -5.21
CA ALA A 70 -1.03 0.45 -5.39
C ALA A 70 -1.42 -1.03 -5.47
N ALA A 71 -0.61 -1.84 -6.14
CA ALA A 71 -0.80 -3.29 -6.18
C ALA A 71 -0.66 -3.92 -4.80
N ILE A 72 0.34 -3.52 -4.00
CA ILE A 72 0.51 -3.98 -2.61
C ILE A 72 -0.71 -3.58 -1.77
N TYR A 73 -1.16 -2.33 -1.88
CA TYR A 73 -2.33 -1.84 -1.15
C TYR A 73 -3.60 -2.62 -1.55
N CYS A 74 -3.78 -2.88 -2.84
CA CYS A 74 -4.88 -3.69 -3.36
C CYS A 74 -4.81 -5.13 -2.83
N CYS A 75 -3.63 -5.74 -2.80
CA CYS A 75 -3.45 -7.09 -2.23
C CYS A 75 -3.84 -7.12 -0.74
N PHE A 76 -3.41 -6.14 0.06
CA PHE A 76 -3.80 -6.06 1.46
C PHE A 76 -5.31 -5.84 1.64
N TRP A 77 -5.90 -5.01 0.80
CA TRP A 77 -7.34 -4.77 0.81
C TRP A 77 -8.14 -6.02 0.44
N LEU A 78 -7.72 -6.72 -0.62
CA LEU A 78 -8.34 -7.96 -1.08
C LEU A 78 -8.19 -9.07 -0.04
N GLN A 79 -7.02 -9.18 0.59
CA GLN A 79 -6.80 -10.09 1.72
C GLN A 79 -7.75 -9.77 2.87
N GLU A 80 -7.88 -8.50 3.27
CA GLU A 80 -8.81 -8.14 4.34
C GLU A 80 -10.25 -8.53 3.98
N MET A 81 -10.69 -8.27 2.75
CA MET A 81 -12.04 -8.59 2.30
C MET A 81 -12.30 -10.11 2.26
N LEU A 82 -11.32 -10.89 1.79
CA LEU A 82 -11.41 -12.34 1.74
C LEU A 82 -11.43 -12.94 3.15
N TRP A 83 -10.73 -12.34 4.11
CA TRP A 83 -10.57 -12.83 5.47
C TRP A 83 -11.61 -12.32 6.48
N GLN A 84 -12.36 -11.26 6.16
CA GLN A 84 -13.50 -10.77 6.96
C GLN A 84 -14.51 -11.87 7.34
N PRO A 85 -15.00 -12.72 6.42
CA PRO A 85 -15.93 -13.81 6.77
C PRO A 85 -15.27 -14.93 7.59
N PHE A 86 -13.94 -15.05 7.55
CA PHE A 86 -13.17 -16.09 8.24
C PHE A 86 -12.52 -15.60 9.53
N LYS A 87 -13.09 -14.56 10.17
CA LYS A 87 -12.51 -13.93 11.37
C LYS A 87 -12.18 -14.91 12.51
N PHE A 88 -13.04 -15.91 12.73
CA PHE A 88 -12.81 -16.98 13.72
C PHE A 88 -11.70 -17.95 13.29
N PHE A 89 -11.65 -18.31 12.02
CA PHE A 89 -10.59 -19.15 11.46
C PHE A 89 -9.22 -18.47 11.55
N ARG A 90 -9.16 -17.13 11.47
CA ARG A 90 -7.93 -16.34 11.61
C ARG A 90 -7.28 -16.47 12.98
N GLN A 91 -8.06 -16.52 14.06
CA GLN A 91 -7.53 -16.66 15.42
C GLN A 91 -6.85 -18.02 15.63
N GLU A 92 -7.44 -19.05 15.04
CA GLU A 92 -6.94 -20.43 15.07
C GLU A 92 -5.99 -20.75 13.91
N PHE A 93 -5.75 -19.80 12.99
CA PHE A 93 -4.95 -20.06 11.78
C PHE A 93 -3.54 -20.46 12.14
N SER A 94 -2.92 -19.83 13.14
CA SER A 94 -1.61 -20.22 13.66
C SER A 94 -1.58 -21.69 14.11
N LEU A 95 -2.62 -22.14 14.81
CA LEU A 95 -2.71 -23.52 15.32
C LEU A 95 -2.90 -24.51 14.18
N HIS A 96 -3.80 -24.21 13.24
CA HIS A 96 -4.02 -25.06 12.06
C HIS A 96 -2.81 -25.06 11.14
N PHE A 97 -2.18 -23.90 10.90
CA PHE A 97 -1.03 -23.74 10.02
C PHE A 97 0.17 -24.54 10.53
N ASN A 98 0.40 -24.55 11.85
CA ASN A 98 1.49 -25.30 12.47
C ASN A 98 1.26 -26.82 12.50
N GLN A 99 0.02 -27.28 12.22
CA GLN A 99 -0.28 -28.70 12.01
C GLN A 99 0.00 -29.15 10.56
N LEU A 100 0.13 -28.22 9.61
CA LEU A 100 0.53 -28.58 8.25
C LEU A 100 2.01 -28.92 8.18
N THR A 101 2.31 -29.88 7.31
CA THR A 101 3.70 -30.20 6.98
C THR A 101 4.41 -28.99 6.37
N SER A 102 5.71 -28.82 6.63
CA SER A 102 6.50 -27.70 6.08
C SER A 102 6.40 -27.59 4.55
N TRP A 103 6.18 -28.71 3.87
CA TRP A 103 5.93 -28.76 2.43
C TRP A 103 4.62 -28.07 2.02
N GLN A 104 3.51 -28.35 2.72
CA GLN A 104 2.22 -27.71 2.44
C GLN A 104 2.24 -26.22 2.78
N GLN A 105 2.92 -25.83 3.85
CA GLN A 105 3.14 -24.42 4.17
C GLN A 105 3.90 -23.71 3.04
N CYS A 106 4.94 -24.33 2.51
CA CYS A 106 5.72 -23.82 1.38
C CYS A 106 4.83 -23.63 0.13
N ILE A 107 3.99 -24.63 -0.21
CA ILE A 107 3.05 -24.53 -1.32
C ILE A 107 2.09 -23.35 -1.13
N ILE A 108 1.51 -23.16 0.06
CA ILE A 108 0.59 -22.06 0.32
C ILE A 108 1.28 -20.70 0.13
N TYR A 109 2.50 -20.53 0.65
CA TYR A 109 3.26 -19.29 0.45
C TYR A 109 3.55 -19.01 -1.02
N PHE A 110 4.04 -20.01 -1.75
CA PHE A 110 4.31 -19.86 -3.18
C PHE A 110 3.05 -19.58 -3.99
N SER A 111 1.93 -20.24 -3.71
CA SER A 111 0.67 -20.00 -4.42
C SER A 111 0.16 -18.58 -4.23
N VAL A 112 0.21 -18.03 -3.01
CA VAL A 112 -0.18 -16.63 -2.75
C VAL A 112 0.75 -15.66 -3.48
N PHE A 113 2.05 -15.93 -3.46
CA PHE A 113 3.04 -15.12 -4.18
C PHE A 113 2.80 -15.14 -5.70
N PHE A 114 2.63 -16.32 -6.31
CA PHE A 114 2.40 -16.45 -7.74
C PHE A 114 1.07 -15.84 -8.20
N LEU A 115 0.01 -15.94 -7.39
CA LEU A 115 -1.26 -15.27 -7.67
C LEU A 115 -1.12 -13.75 -7.66
N SER A 116 -0.40 -13.20 -6.69
CA SER A 116 -0.12 -11.76 -6.61
C SER A 116 0.70 -11.28 -7.81
N LEU A 117 1.75 -12.03 -8.17
CA LEU A 117 2.60 -11.73 -9.33
C LEU A 117 1.82 -11.83 -10.65
N PHE A 118 0.97 -12.84 -10.79
CA PHE A 118 0.10 -12.99 -11.96
C PHE A 118 -0.89 -11.82 -12.09
N SER A 119 -1.52 -11.40 -10.99
CA SER A 119 -2.45 -10.26 -11.01
C SER A 119 -1.73 -8.96 -11.39
N PHE A 120 -0.51 -8.75 -10.90
CA PHE A 120 0.32 -7.61 -11.31
C PHE A 120 0.65 -7.64 -12.81
N LEU A 121 1.10 -8.79 -13.33
CA LEU A 121 1.40 -8.95 -14.76
C LEU A 121 0.16 -8.77 -15.65
N ALA A 122 -1.02 -9.24 -15.20
CA ALA A 122 -2.26 -9.07 -15.94
C ALA A 122 -2.68 -7.60 -16.04
N VAL A 123 -2.52 -6.83 -14.95
CA VAL A 123 -2.76 -5.38 -14.97
C VAL A 123 -1.76 -4.66 -15.87
N LEU A 124 -0.48 -5.03 -15.81
CA LEU A 124 0.55 -4.48 -16.68
C LEU A 124 0.25 -4.77 -18.16
N ALA A 125 -0.18 -5.98 -18.49
CA ALA A 125 -0.55 -6.37 -19.83
C ALA A 125 -1.81 -5.66 -20.37
N MET A 126 -2.71 -5.19 -19.50
CA MET A 126 -3.85 -4.35 -19.90
C MET A 126 -3.47 -2.89 -20.16
N LEU A 127 -2.35 -2.43 -19.60
CA LEU A 127 -1.88 -1.04 -19.72
C LEU A 127 -0.90 -0.82 -20.88
N LEU A 128 -0.25 -1.88 -21.35
CA LEU A 128 0.68 -1.89 -22.49
C LEU A 128 -0.07 -2.09 -23.83
#